data_AF-A0A9P9CHL9-F1
#
_entry.id   AF-A0A9P9CHL9-F1
#
_cell.length_a   1.000
_cell.length_b   1.000
_cell.length_c   1.000
_cell.angle_alpha   90.00
_cell.angle_beta   90.00
_cell.angle_gamma   90.00
#
_symmetry.space_group_name_H-M   'P 1'
#
loop_
_entity.id
_entity.type
_entity.pdbx_description
1 polymer ?
#
loop_
_entity_poly.entity_id
_entity_poly.type
_entity_poly.pdbx_seq_one_letter_code
_entity_poly.pdbx_strand_id
1 'polypeptide(L)'
;MDDLGTGEGHFVLCASDPELLEKAAAFVSVKFMGRITDQELDEKTWLALLNAPDANRVESAWSAGRDEESLWYVLTRVAQDDGFGDPYKPPAGSRGIDELLASARAKLVKRLQPREAYEMCTVKVDGAPALLVDIRPELQRRENGGIPGALVVERNVLEWRFDPRCEARLDIANRFDLRVIIFCQEGYTSSLAAASLVEIGLLHATDIAGGLRAWKEAGLPTTDSDVVSDTDSLSQQ
;
A
#
# COMPACT_ATOMS: atom_id res chain seq x y z
N MET A 1 -33.09 -9.12 32.39
CA MET A 1 -32.62 -10.47 32.71
C MET A 1 -31.39 -10.62 31.84
N ASP A 2 -30.25 -10.37 32.47
CA ASP A 2 -28.96 -10.22 31.81
C ASP A 2 -28.59 -11.54 31.16
N ASP A 3 -28.63 -11.56 29.83
CA ASP A 3 -28.06 -12.67 29.07
C ASP A 3 -26.54 -12.45 29.07
N LEU A 4 -25.86 -13.23 29.88
CA LEU A 4 -24.41 -13.39 29.87
C LEU A 4 -24.05 -14.08 28.55
N GLY A 5 -24.12 -13.32 27.45
CA GLY A 5 -23.85 -13.78 26.10
C GLY A 5 -22.42 -14.28 26.03
N THR A 6 -22.27 -15.56 25.75
CA THR A 6 -21.00 -16.18 25.39
C THR A 6 -20.40 -15.36 24.25
N GLY A 7 -19.09 -15.08 24.31
CA GLY A 7 -18.37 -14.30 23.31
C GLY A 7 -18.21 -15.03 21.97
N GLU A 8 -19.25 -15.70 21.48
CA GLU A 8 -19.27 -16.59 20.32
C GLU A 8 -20.20 -16.03 19.24
N GLY A 9 -19.65 -15.77 18.05
CA GLY A 9 -20.37 -15.30 16.89
C GLY A 9 -20.71 -16.48 16.02
N HIS A 10 -21.93 -16.56 15.50
CA HIS A 10 -22.34 -17.66 14.63
C HIS A 10 -22.68 -17.10 13.24
N PHE A 11 -22.32 -17.82 12.19
CA PHE A 11 -22.80 -17.52 10.84
C PHE A 11 -22.96 -18.78 10.01
N VAL A 12 -23.86 -18.71 9.03
CA VAL A 12 -24.17 -19.80 8.11
C VAL A 12 -23.87 -19.30 6.69
N LEU A 13 -23.15 -20.12 5.93
CA LEU A 13 -22.93 -19.93 4.51
C LEU A 13 -23.85 -20.88 3.75
N CYS A 14 -24.65 -20.34 2.83
CA CYS A 14 -25.46 -21.10 1.90
C CYS A 14 -25.01 -20.76 0.47
N ALA A 15 -24.83 -21.76 -0.38
CA ALA A 15 -24.51 -21.55 -1.79
C ALA A 15 -25.48 -22.31 -2.70
N SER A 16 -25.72 -21.79 -3.90
CA SER A 16 -26.53 -22.48 -4.90
C SER A 16 -25.85 -23.74 -5.47
N ASP A 17 -24.51 -23.77 -5.39
CA ASP A 17 -23.61 -24.75 -5.96
C ASP A 17 -22.61 -25.26 -4.89
N PRO A 18 -22.47 -26.59 -4.69
CA PRO A 18 -21.54 -27.15 -3.70
C PRO A 18 -20.09 -26.72 -3.90
N GLU A 19 -19.62 -26.58 -5.15
CA GLU A 19 -18.24 -26.15 -5.43
C GLU A 19 -17.98 -24.71 -4.94
N LEU A 20 -19.00 -23.85 -5.04
CA LEU A 20 -18.95 -22.49 -4.52
C LEU A 20 -18.93 -22.46 -2.99
N LEU A 21 -19.69 -23.36 -2.33
CA LEU A 21 -19.69 -23.50 -0.88
C LEU A 21 -18.32 -23.93 -0.36
N GLU A 22 -17.74 -24.98 -0.95
CA GLU A 22 -16.43 -25.53 -0.55
C GLU A 22 -15.35 -24.44 -0.66
N LYS A 23 -15.34 -23.69 -1.77
CA LYS A 23 -14.44 -22.55 -1.96
C LYS A 23 -14.66 -21.45 -0.91
N ALA A 24 -15.90 -21.05 -0.67
CA ALA A 24 -16.20 -20.02 0.33
C ALA A 24 -15.77 -20.43 1.74
N ALA A 25 -16.09 -21.65 2.16
CA ALA A 25 -15.72 -22.22 3.45
C ALA A 25 -14.19 -22.25 3.63
N ALA A 26 -13.44 -22.73 2.63
CA ALA A 26 -11.98 -22.78 2.70
C ALA A 26 -11.34 -21.39 2.94
N PHE A 27 -11.78 -20.36 2.22
CA PHE A 27 -11.23 -19.01 2.38
C PHE A 27 -11.63 -18.35 3.69
N VAL A 28 -12.85 -18.57 4.14
CA VAL A 28 -13.32 -18.11 5.45
C VAL A 28 -12.50 -18.78 6.56
N SER A 29 -12.26 -20.09 6.49
CA SER A 29 -11.40 -20.82 7.43
C SER A 29 -9.96 -20.31 7.45
N VAL A 30 -9.39 -19.91 6.29
CA VAL A 30 -8.07 -19.26 6.25
C VAL A 30 -8.11 -17.86 6.86
N LYS A 31 -9.13 -17.05 6.54
CA LYS A 31 -9.27 -15.67 7.02
C LYS A 31 -9.40 -15.61 8.55
N PHE A 32 -10.05 -16.59 9.14
CA PHE A 32 -10.27 -16.71 10.58
C PHE A 32 -9.57 -17.94 11.16
N MET A 33 -8.39 -18.26 10.65
CA MET A 33 -7.60 -19.41 11.09
C MET A 33 -7.38 -19.38 12.61
N GLY A 34 -7.67 -20.50 13.27
CA GLY A 34 -7.59 -20.63 14.73
C GLY A 34 -8.74 -19.97 15.50
N ARG A 35 -9.70 -19.33 14.81
CA ARG A 35 -10.90 -18.73 15.40
C ARG A 35 -12.20 -19.38 14.96
N ILE A 36 -12.20 -20.23 13.94
CA ILE A 36 -13.41 -20.93 13.48
C ILE A 36 -13.46 -22.37 13.98
N THR A 37 -14.63 -22.77 14.48
CA THR A 37 -15.05 -24.16 14.56
C THR A 37 -16.24 -24.34 13.63
N ASP A 38 -16.14 -25.26 12.68
CA ASP A 38 -17.13 -25.41 11.62
C ASP A 38 -17.72 -26.80 11.53
N GLN A 39 -18.87 -26.85 10.86
CA GLN A 39 -19.57 -28.08 10.54
C GLN A 39 -20.29 -27.90 9.19
N GLU A 40 -20.05 -28.82 8.26
CA GLU A 40 -20.90 -28.97 7.09
C GLU A 40 -22.26 -29.57 7.52
N LEU A 41 -23.35 -28.86 7.23
CA LEU A 41 -24.70 -29.32 7.55
C LEU A 41 -25.28 -30.15 6.41
N ASP A 42 -25.04 -29.72 5.17
CA ASP A 42 -25.37 -30.42 3.93
C ASP A 42 -24.50 -29.90 2.77
N GLU A 43 -24.67 -30.48 1.57
CA GLU A 43 -23.91 -30.15 0.35
C GLU A 43 -23.97 -28.67 -0.08
N LYS A 44 -24.88 -27.87 0.49
CA LYS A 44 -25.10 -26.45 0.14
C LYS A 44 -25.07 -25.53 1.36
N THR A 45 -24.83 -26.06 2.55
CA THR A 45 -24.93 -25.33 3.81
C THR A 45 -23.77 -25.66 4.74
N TRP A 46 -23.03 -24.63 5.14
CA TRP A 46 -21.89 -24.73 6.06
C TRP A 46 -22.10 -23.78 7.24
N LEU A 47 -21.95 -24.29 8.47
CA LEU A 47 -22.10 -23.54 9.71
C LEU A 47 -20.72 -23.29 10.32
N ALA A 48 -20.47 -22.06 10.77
CA ALA A 48 -19.28 -21.72 11.52
C ALA A 48 -19.57 -20.95 12.79
N LEU A 49 -18.82 -21.33 13.82
CA LEU A 49 -18.68 -20.66 15.11
C LEU A 49 -17.39 -19.86 15.07
N LEU A 50 -17.50 -18.54 15.19
CA LEU A 50 -16.39 -17.62 15.35
C LEU A 50 -16.14 -17.38 16.84
N ASN A 51 -14.97 -17.80 17.29
CA ASN A 51 -14.51 -17.59 18.65
C ASN A 51 -13.93 -16.17 18.81
N ALA A 52 -14.14 -15.58 19.99
CA ALA A 52 -13.53 -14.31 20.35
C ALA A 52 -11.99 -14.39 20.28
N PRO A 53 -11.32 -13.30 19.86
CA PRO A 53 -9.86 -13.29 19.72
C PRO A 53 -9.11 -13.42 21.05
N ASP A 54 -9.75 -13.13 22.18
CA ASP A 54 -9.21 -13.33 23.53
C ASP A 54 -10.27 -13.98 24.43
N ALA A 55 -10.00 -15.21 24.89
CA ALA A 55 -10.89 -15.96 25.77
C ALA A 55 -11.11 -15.29 27.15
N ASN A 56 -10.26 -14.32 27.52
CA ASN A 56 -10.35 -13.59 28.79
C ASN A 56 -11.03 -12.22 28.66
N ARG A 57 -11.43 -11.78 27.46
CA ARG A 57 -12.20 -10.54 27.25
C ARG A 57 -13.65 -10.86 26.91
N VAL A 58 -14.58 -10.19 27.60
CA VAL A 58 -16.03 -10.20 27.31
C VAL A 58 -16.34 -9.27 26.12
N GLU A 59 -15.52 -9.31 25.06
CA GLU A 59 -15.81 -8.62 23.80
C GLU A 59 -16.55 -9.59 22.87
N SER A 60 -17.51 -9.08 22.08
CA SER A 60 -18.23 -9.90 21.10
C SER A 60 -17.27 -10.53 20.10
N ALA A 61 -17.49 -11.80 19.76
CA ALA A 61 -16.66 -12.53 18.80
C ALA A 61 -16.53 -11.84 17.43
N TRP A 62 -17.58 -11.10 17.06
CA TRP A 62 -17.52 -10.09 16.01
C TRP A 62 -16.81 -8.87 16.58
N SER A 63 -15.52 -8.73 16.33
CA SER A 63 -14.76 -7.57 16.78
C SER A 63 -15.26 -6.31 16.04
N ALA A 64 -16.15 -5.55 16.68
CA ALA A 64 -16.64 -4.22 16.32
C ALA A 64 -16.58 -3.87 14.80
N GLY A 65 -17.32 -4.61 13.98
CA GLY A 65 -17.51 -4.35 12.53
C GLY A 65 -16.42 -4.86 11.57
N ARG A 66 -15.18 -5.09 12.03
CA ARG A 66 -14.06 -5.47 11.14
C ARG A 66 -14.12 -6.93 10.66
N ASP A 67 -14.59 -7.83 11.51
CA ASP A 67 -14.75 -9.25 11.17
C ASP A 67 -15.90 -9.44 10.15
N GLU A 68 -16.97 -8.65 10.26
CA GLU A 68 -18.09 -8.68 9.32
C GLU A 68 -17.69 -8.14 7.93
N GLU A 69 -17.01 -6.99 7.87
CA GLU A 69 -16.46 -6.47 6.59
C GLU A 69 -15.50 -7.47 5.94
N SER A 70 -14.67 -8.13 6.76
CA SER A 70 -13.74 -9.16 6.32
C SER A 70 -14.47 -10.38 5.73
N LEU A 71 -15.55 -10.84 6.36
CA LEU A 71 -16.38 -11.94 5.87
C LEU A 71 -17.05 -11.54 4.54
N TRP A 72 -17.72 -10.38 4.50
CA TRP A 72 -18.37 -9.88 3.29
C TRP A 72 -17.39 -9.70 2.14
N TYR A 73 -16.18 -9.25 2.41
CA TYR A 73 -15.13 -9.14 1.40
C TYR A 73 -14.80 -10.51 0.77
N VAL A 74 -14.59 -11.53 1.60
CA VAL A 74 -14.28 -12.89 1.13
C VAL A 74 -15.44 -13.46 0.31
N LEU A 75 -16.66 -13.39 0.83
CA LEU A 75 -17.84 -13.95 0.16
C LEU A 75 -18.13 -13.26 -1.17
N THR A 76 -18.02 -11.92 -1.21
CA THR A 76 -18.22 -11.17 -2.45
C THR A 76 -17.19 -11.56 -3.51
N ARG A 77 -15.94 -11.79 -3.12
CA ARG A 77 -14.88 -12.22 -4.05
C ARG A 77 -15.12 -13.62 -4.60
N VAL A 78 -15.50 -14.56 -3.75
CA VAL A 78 -15.80 -15.94 -4.17
C VAL A 78 -17.01 -15.96 -5.12
N ALA A 79 -18.06 -15.20 -4.82
CA ALA A 79 -19.29 -15.17 -5.63
C ALA A 79 -19.15 -14.48 -6.98
N GLN A 80 -18.19 -13.56 -7.13
CA GLN A 80 -18.01 -12.77 -8.36
C GLN A 80 -17.02 -13.38 -9.35
N ASP A 81 -16.30 -14.42 -8.97
CA ASP A 81 -15.17 -14.92 -9.74
C ASP A 81 -15.46 -16.31 -10.34
N ASP A 82 -15.74 -16.29 -11.65
CA ASP A 82 -15.99 -17.45 -12.50
C ASP A 82 -14.72 -18.27 -12.83
N GLY A 83 -13.55 -17.87 -12.32
CA GLY A 83 -12.33 -18.67 -12.30
C GLY A 83 -11.59 -18.59 -10.97
N PHE A 84 -12.31 -18.37 -9.88
CA PHE A 84 -11.73 -18.32 -8.54
C PHE A 84 -11.04 -19.66 -8.24
N GLY A 85 -9.71 -19.62 -8.12
CA GLY A 85 -8.86 -20.80 -7.92
C GLY A 85 -7.99 -21.18 -9.13
N ASP A 86 -8.19 -20.59 -10.31
CA ASP A 86 -7.24 -20.70 -11.42
C ASP A 86 -6.06 -19.73 -11.19
N PRO A 87 -4.82 -20.23 -10.99
CA PRO A 87 -3.67 -19.37 -10.74
C PRO A 87 -3.27 -18.50 -11.94
N TYR A 88 -3.83 -18.74 -13.14
CA TYR A 88 -3.51 -18.00 -14.36
C TYR A 88 -4.59 -17.01 -14.80
N LYS A 89 -5.76 -17.01 -14.15
CA LYS A 89 -6.84 -16.05 -14.43
C LYS A 89 -6.82 -14.93 -13.37
N PRO A 90 -6.85 -13.64 -13.76
CA PRO A 90 -6.91 -12.56 -12.79
C PRO A 90 -8.25 -12.62 -12.04
N PRO A 91 -8.25 -12.46 -10.70
CA PRO A 91 -9.49 -12.51 -9.95
C PRO A 91 -10.49 -11.46 -10.41
N ALA A 92 -11.78 -11.79 -10.39
CA ALA A 92 -12.82 -10.84 -10.79
C ALA A 92 -12.74 -9.54 -9.98
N GLY A 93 -12.79 -8.40 -10.69
CA GLY A 93 -12.65 -7.07 -10.09
C GLY A 93 -11.24 -6.73 -9.58
N SER A 94 -10.23 -7.55 -9.86
CA SER A 94 -8.83 -7.13 -9.73
C SER A 94 -8.49 -6.11 -10.83
N ARG A 95 -7.49 -5.27 -10.57
CA ARG A 95 -7.00 -4.26 -11.52
C ARG A 95 -5.56 -4.54 -11.87
N GLY A 96 -5.23 -4.39 -13.14
CA GLY A 96 -3.84 -4.44 -13.59
C GLY A 96 -3.01 -3.29 -13.04
N ILE A 97 -1.69 -3.44 -13.02
CA ILE A 97 -0.79 -2.39 -12.54
C ILE A 97 -0.93 -1.09 -13.35
N ASP A 98 -1.17 -1.17 -14.65
CA ASP A 98 -1.38 0.00 -15.51
C ASP A 98 -2.64 0.79 -15.14
N GLU A 99 -3.73 0.09 -14.83
CA GLU A 99 -4.97 0.70 -14.36
C GLU A 99 -4.79 1.35 -12.99
N LEU A 100 -4.07 0.68 -12.08
CA LEU A 100 -3.72 1.25 -10.77
C LEU A 100 -2.90 2.52 -10.91
N LEU A 101 -1.90 2.52 -11.79
CA LEU A 101 -1.08 3.69 -12.07
C LEU A 101 -1.89 4.82 -12.72
N ALA A 102 -2.74 4.50 -13.71
CA ALA A 102 -3.61 5.49 -14.34
C ALA A 102 -4.54 6.15 -13.30
N SER A 103 -5.17 5.33 -12.44
CA SER A 103 -6.03 5.81 -11.35
C SER A 103 -5.28 6.67 -10.34
N ALA A 104 -4.07 6.26 -9.93
CA ALA A 104 -3.23 7.04 -9.02
C ALA A 104 -2.83 8.38 -9.63
N ARG A 105 -2.38 8.38 -10.90
CA ARG A 105 -1.96 9.60 -11.61
C ARG A 105 -3.12 10.57 -11.82
N ALA A 106 -4.33 10.08 -12.02
CA ALA A 106 -5.53 10.91 -12.14
C ALA A 106 -5.90 11.66 -10.85
N LYS A 107 -5.43 11.20 -9.68
CA LYS A 107 -5.61 11.90 -8.39
C LYS A 107 -4.62 13.04 -8.19
N LEU A 108 -3.55 13.09 -8.98
CA LEU A 108 -2.52 14.12 -8.88
C LEU A 108 -2.93 15.33 -9.72
N VAL A 109 -2.76 16.54 -9.19
CA VAL A 109 -3.04 17.79 -9.95
C VAL A 109 -2.26 17.80 -11.26
N LYS A 110 -0.97 17.45 -11.20
CA LYS A 110 -0.09 17.31 -12.35
C LYS A 110 1.17 16.57 -11.94
N ARG A 111 1.60 15.59 -12.75
CA ARG A 111 2.94 15.02 -12.67
C ARG A 111 3.97 15.99 -13.24
N LEU A 112 5.08 16.20 -12.53
CA LEU A 112 6.11 17.13 -12.93
C LEU A 112 7.09 16.47 -13.90
N GLN A 113 7.46 17.16 -14.96
CA GLN A 113 8.67 16.81 -15.71
C GLN A 113 9.91 17.17 -14.88
N PRO A 114 11.07 16.51 -15.11
CA PRO A 114 12.26 16.73 -14.27
C PRO A 114 12.68 18.21 -14.14
N ARG A 115 12.66 18.96 -15.24
CA ARG A 115 13.01 20.39 -15.24
C ARG A 115 12.03 21.24 -14.43
N GLU A 116 10.74 20.94 -14.51
CA GLU A 116 9.70 21.63 -13.72
C GLU A 116 9.88 21.35 -12.23
N ALA A 117 10.20 20.10 -11.87
CA ALA A 117 10.50 19.73 -10.49
C ALA A 117 11.75 20.46 -9.96
N TYR A 118 12.80 20.56 -10.77
CA TYR A 118 14.02 21.31 -10.43
C TYR A 118 13.73 22.80 -10.20
N GLU A 119 13.03 23.45 -11.12
CA GLU A 119 12.62 24.85 -10.99
C GLU A 119 11.77 25.07 -9.73
N MET A 120 10.82 24.19 -9.46
CA MET A 120 9.97 24.26 -8.28
C MET A 120 10.71 24.06 -6.95
N CYS A 121 11.80 23.29 -6.94
CA CYS A 121 12.65 23.12 -5.75
C CYS A 121 13.60 24.29 -5.52
N THR A 122 13.91 25.07 -6.57
CA THR A 122 14.83 26.23 -6.48
C THR A 122 14.13 27.53 -6.09
N VAL A 123 12.80 27.61 -6.22
CA VAL A 123 11.99 28.78 -5.87
C VAL A 123 11.15 28.49 -4.64
N LYS A 124 11.11 29.43 -3.67
CA LYS A 124 10.14 29.38 -2.58
C LYS A 124 8.77 29.83 -3.11
N VAL A 125 7.78 28.95 -3.06
CA VAL A 125 6.40 29.29 -3.40
C VAL A 125 5.63 29.45 -2.08
N ASP A 126 4.93 30.56 -1.89
CA ASP A 126 4.15 30.85 -0.68
C ASP A 126 4.97 30.78 0.64
N GLY A 127 6.26 31.10 0.55
CA GLY A 127 7.17 31.14 1.69
C GLY A 127 7.68 29.78 2.18
N ALA A 128 7.22 28.66 1.60
CA ALA A 128 7.68 27.31 1.94
C ALA A 128 8.41 26.65 0.75
N PRO A 129 9.55 25.96 0.98
CA PRO A 129 10.20 25.20 -0.08
C PRO A 129 9.40 23.94 -0.42
N ALA A 130 9.43 23.53 -1.69
CA ALA A 130 8.97 22.20 -2.08
C ALA A 130 9.92 21.13 -1.50
N LEU A 131 9.36 20.02 -1.01
CA LEU A 131 10.11 18.89 -0.48
C LEU A 131 10.29 17.85 -1.57
N LEU A 132 11.53 17.68 -2.04
CA LEU A 132 11.88 16.58 -2.92
C LEU A 132 12.13 15.32 -2.07
N VAL A 133 11.46 14.21 -2.38
CA VAL A 133 11.48 12.98 -1.56
C VAL A 133 11.88 11.76 -2.38
N ASP A 134 12.97 11.11 -1.97
CA ASP A 134 13.44 9.84 -2.53
C ASP A 134 12.83 8.67 -1.75
N ILE A 135 12.01 7.86 -2.43
CA ILE A 135 11.33 6.70 -1.83
C ILE A 135 11.99 5.36 -2.15
N ARG A 136 13.11 5.36 -2.86
CA ARG A 136 13.79 4.13 -3.27
C ARG A 136 14.47 3.47 -2.08
N PRO A 137 14.64 2.14 -2.04
CA PRO A 137 15.46 1.46 -1.04
C PRO A 137 16.93 1.90 -1.09
N GLU A 138 17.63 1.77 0.03
CA GLU A 138 19.05 2.11 0.15
C GLU A 138 19.94 1.54 -0.96
N LEU A 139 19.77 0.25 -1.31
CA LEU A 139 20.57 -0.39 -2.36
C LEU A 139 20.47 0.36 -3.71
N GLN A 140 19.26 0.74 -4.12
CA GLN A 140 19.07 1.51 -5.36
C GLN A 140 19.74 2.88 -5.31
N ARG A 141 19.72 3.55 -4.14
CA ARG A 141 20.38 4.85 -3.97
C ARG A 141 21.90 4.70 -4.01
N ARG A 142 22.45 3.65 -3.39
CA ARG A 142 23.89 3.35 -3.44
C ARG A 142 24.36 3.04 -4.85
N GLU A 143 23.59 2.32 -5.65
CA GLU A 143 23.98 1.94 -7.04
C GLU A 143 23.78 3.08 -8.04
N ASN A 144 22.71 3.86 -7.88
CA ASN A 144 22.28 4.83 -8.88
C ASN A 144 22.50 6.28 -8.46
N GLY A 145 23.05 6.55 -7.29
CA GLY A 145 23.13 7.90 -6.74
C GLY A 145 21.76 8.46 -6.42
N GLY A 146 21.66 9.79 -6.27
CA GLY A 146 20.44 10.49 -5.86
C GLY A 146 20.32 11.89 -6.41
N ILE A 147 19.37 12.66 -5.88
CA ILE A 147 19.21 14.08 -6.19
C ILE A 147 19.67 14.90 -4.98
N PRO A 148 20.59 15.87 -5.14
CA PRO A 148 21.07 16.69 -4.03
C PRO A 148 19.92 17.39 -3.30
N GLY A 149 19.95 17.34 -1.97
CA GLY A 149 18.92 17.97 -1.12
C GLY A 149 17.60 17.21 -1.02
N ALA A 150 17.45 16.06 -1.69
CA ALA A 150 16.28 15.21 -1.51
C ALA A 150 16.24 14.61 -0.09
N LEU A 151 15.06 14.64 0.52
CA LEU A 151 14.78 13.93 1.76
C LEU A 151 14.58 12.44 1.45
N VAL A 152 15.32 11.59 2.13
CA VAL A 152 15.19 10.13 1.99
C VAL A 152 14.08 9.63 2.93
N VAL A 153 13.00 9.11 2.36
CA VAL A 153 11.90 8.48 3.09
C VAL A 153 11.43 7.27 2.30
N GLU A 154 11.86 6.07 2.67
CA GLU A 154 11.55 4.87 1.90
C GLU A 154 10.04 4.61 1.81
N ARG A 155 9.62 3.97 0.70
CA ARG A 155 8.20 3.75 0.39
C ARG A 155 7.42 3.08 1.52
N ASN A 156 8.06 2.19 2.26
CA ASN A 156 7.45 1.39 3.31
C ASN A 156 7.00 2.20 4.54
N VAL A 157 7.51 3.42 4.73
CA VAL A 157 7.20 4.25 5.91
C VAL A 157 6.55 5.59 5.55
N LEU A 158 6.33 5.84 4.27
CA LEU A 158 6.05 7.16 3.76
C LEU A 158 4.79 7.79 4.38
N GLU A 159 3.70 7.03 4.40
CA GLU A 159 2.36 7.48 4.81
C GLU A 159 2.37 8.09 6.21
N TRP A 160 2.80 7.32 7.22
CA TRP A 160 2.80 7.79 8.60
C TRP A 160 3.92 8.77 8.91
N ARG A 161 4.99 8.82 8.09
CA ARG A 161 6.04 9.83 8.22
C ARG A 161 5.58 11.20 7.72
N PHE A 162 4.57 11.25 6.86
CA PHE A 162 4.05 12.48 6.28
C PHE A 162 2.66 12.92 6.80
N ASP A 163 1.92 12.07 7.52
CA ASP A 163 0.67 12.48 8.16
C ASP A 163 0.91 13.45 9.33
N PRO A 164 0.46 14.72 9.27
CA PRO A 164 0.60 15.68 10.37
C PRO A 164 -0.03 15.26 11.70
N ARG A 165 -0.96 14.30 11.66
CA ARG A 165 -1.65 13.75 12.84
C ARG A 165 -0.89 12.60 13.50
N CYS A 166 0.09 12.01 12.82
CA CYS A 166 0.83 10.86 13.32
C CYS A 166 1.93 11.30 14.29
N GLU A 167 2.08 10.61 15.43
CA GLU A 167 3.15 10.89 16.40
C GLU A 167 4.56 10.59 15.82
N ALA A 168 4.67 9.58 14.96
CA ALA A 168 5.94 9.16 14.34
C ALA A 168 6.32 9.98 13.08
N ARG A 169 5.58 11.04 12.78
CA ARG A 169 5.80 11.90 11.61
C ARG A 169 7.18 12.56 11.61
N LEU A 170 7.58 13.07 10.45
CA LEU A 170 8.74 13.95 10.35
C LEU A 170 8.40 15.31 10.97
N ASP A 171 9.39 15.98 11.57
CA ASP A 171 9.21 17.30 12.16
C ASP A 171 8.67 18.32 11.15
N ILE A 172 9.19 18.26 9.92
CA ILE A 172 8.77 19.10 8.80
C ILE A 172 7.34 18.80 8.32
N ALA A 173 6.84 17.59 8.55
CA ALA A 173 5.52 17.12 8.14
C ALA A 173 4.40 17.54 9.10
N ASN A 174 4.41 18.79 9.58
CA ASN A 174 3.49 19.28 10.62
C ASN A 174 2.27 20.06 10.09
N ARG A 175 2.07 20.09 8.77
CA ARG A 175 1.01 20.86 8.08
C ARG A 175 0.56 20.13 6.81
N PHE A 176 -0.67 20.41 6.36
CA PHE A 176 -1.30 19.68 5.25
C PHE A 176 -1.05 20.29 3.86
N ASP A 177 -0.64 21.55 3.79
CA ASP A 177 -0.36 22.28 2.56
C ASP A 177 1.10 22.13 2.10
N LEU A 178 1.82 21.12 2.61
CA LEU A 178 3.15 20.79 2.15
C LEU A 178 3.14 20.36 0.69
N ARG A 179 4.07 20.93 -0.08
CA ARG A 179 4.33 20.50 -1.44
C ARG A 179 5.39 19.40 -1.45
N VAL A 180 4.93 18.16 -1.55
CA VAL A 180 5.80 16.97 -1.56
C VAL A 180 5.94 16.46 -2.99
N ILE A 181 7.15 16.47 -3.52
CA ILE A 181 7.50 15.98 -4.86
C ILE A 181 8.25 14.67 -4.69
N ILE A 182 7.61 13.57 -5.07
CA ILE A 182 8.13 12.23 -4.83
C ILE A 182 8.81 11.70 -6.09
N PHE A 183 9.93 11.01 -5.95
CA PHE A 183 10.52 10.27 -7.05
C PHE A 183 10.97 8.87 -6.62
N CYS A 184 10.87 7.95 -7.57
CA CYS A 184 11.51 6.65 -7.50
C CYS A 184 12.48 6.50 -8.68
N GLN A 185 12.90 5.27 -9.01
CA GLN A 185 13.86 5.05 -10.08
C GLN A 185 13.32 5.49 -11.45
N GLU A 186 12.06 5.17 -11.75
CA GLU A 186 11.48 5.30 -13.11
C GLU A 186 10.09 5.97 -13.17
N GLY A 187 9.56 6.44 -12.04
CA GLY A 187 8.29 7.17 -12.01
C GLY A 187 7.03 6.28 -12.02
N TYR A 188 7.13 5.02 -11.58
CA TYR A 188 5.99 4.12 -11.36
C TYR A 188 5.52 4.19 -9.91
N THR A 189 6.34 3.68 -8.97
CA THR A 189 6.05 3.65 -7.54
C THR A 189 5.76 5.03 -6.95
N SER A 190 6.42 6.07 -7.46
CA SER A 190 6.22 7.45 -7.00
C SER A 190 4.81 7.96 -7.24
N SER A 191 4.14 7.54 -8.33
CA SER A 191 2.75 7.92 -8.60
C SER A 191 1.79 7.30 -7.59
N LEU A 192 1.99 6.01 -7.24
CA LEU A 192 1.20 5.32 -6.22
C LEU A 192 1.42 5.97 -4.84
N ALA A 193 2.67 6.33 -4.54
CA ALA A 193 3.03 6.99 -3.30
C ALA A 193 2.42 8.39 -3.16
N ALA A 194 2.49 9.20 -4.22
CA ALA A 194 1.91 10.54 -4.22
C ALA A 194 0.39 10.47 -4.05
N ALA A 195 -0.28 9.53 -4.73
CA ALA A 195 -1.72 9.32 -4.56
C ALA A 195 -2.10 8.93 -3.12
N SER A 196 -1.28 8.13 -2.45
CA SER A 196 -1.51 7.78 -1.04
C SER A 196 -1.33 9.00 -0.11
N LEU A 197 -0.35 9.87 -0.37
CA LEU A 197 -0.22 11.11 0.39
C LEU A 197 -1.40 12.08 0.16
N VAL A 198 -1.94 12.11 -1.06
CA VAL A 198 -3.19 12.86 -1.35
C VAL A 198 -4.35 12.30 -0.52
N GLU A 199 -4.49 10.97 -0.40
CA GLU A 199 -5.53 10.34 0.44
C GLU A 199 -5.39 10.67 1.93
N ILE A 200 -4.16 10.87 2.42
CA ILE A 200 -3.89 11.31 3.80
C ILE A 200 -4.29 12.76 4.03
N GLY A 201 -4.37 13.57 2.95
CA GLY A 201 -4.76 14.98 2.98
C GLY A 201 -3.69 15.95 2.48
N LEU A 202 -2.51 15.46 2.05
CA LEU A 202 -1.47 16.28 1.42
C LEU A 202 -1.81 16.53 -0.05
N LEU A 203 -2.77 17.43 -0.29
CA LEU A 203 -3.35 17.67 -1.63
C LEU A 203 -2.34 18.19 -2.67
N HIS A 204 -1.19 18.71 -2.22
CA HIS A 204 -0.12 19.22 -3.06
C HIS A 204 0.99 18.18 -3.32
N ALA A 205 0.79 16.92 -2.89
CA ALA A 205 1.69 15.84 -3.20
C ALA A 205 1.62 15.47 -4.70
N THR A 206 2.79 15.29 -5.30
CA THR A 206 2.93 14.89 -6.70
C THR A 206 4.21 14.07 -6.91
N ASP A 207 4.47 13.64 -8.14
CA ASP A 207 5.66 12.90 -8.50
C ASP A 207 6.40 13.43 -9.74
N ILE A 208 7.62 12.93 -9.94
CA ILE A 208 8.43 13.18 -11.13
C ILE A 208 8.17 12.10 -12.18
N ALA A 209 7.70 12.51 -13.36
CA ALA A 209 7.56 11.65 -14.51
C ALA A 209 8.92 11.06 -14.93
N GLY A 210 9.00 9.73 -15.01
CA GLY A 210 10.23 9.02 -15.37
C GLY A 210 11.27 8.90 -14.25
N GLY A 211 10.99 9.41 -13.04
CA GLY A 211 11.83 9.24 -11.85
C GLY A 211 13.26 9.77 -11.99
N LEU A 212 14.19 9.17 -11.25
CA LEU A 212 15.62 9.52 -11.31
C LEU A 212 16.21 9.30 -12.72
N ARG A 213 15.76 8.27 -13.45
CA ARG A 213 16.25 8.01 -14.81
C ARG A 213 16.01 9.21 -15.72
N ALA A 214 14.78 9.71 -15.79
CA ALA A 214 14.46 10.89 -16.59
C ALA A 214 15.13 12.17 -16.06
N TRP A 215 15.34 12.27 -14.75
CA TRP A 215 16.12 13.36 -14.15
C TRP A 215 17.57 13.40 -14.66
N LYS A 216 18.24 12.24 -14.70
CA LYS A 216 19.58 12.10 -15.29
C LYS A 216 19.60 12.41 -16.78
N GLU A 217 18.64 11.87 -17.53
CA GLU A 217 18.51 12.14 -18.98
C GLU A 217 18.29 13.62 -19.28
N ALA A 218 17.64 14.36 -18.38
CA ALA A 218 17.48 15.80 -18.50
C ALA A 218 18.75 16.61 -18.21
N GLY A 219 19.84 15.96 -17.76
CA GLY A 219 21.12 16.58 -17.41
C GLY A 219 21.10 17.37 -16.10
N LEU A 220 20.20 17.01 -15.17
CA LEU A 220 20.03 17.71 -13.91
C LEU A 220 21.01 17.22 -12.83
N PRO A 221 21.30 18.02 -11.79
CA PRO A 221 22.27 17.66 -10.75
C PRO A 221 21.95 16.34 -10.06
N THR A 222 22.96 15.49 -9.88
CA THR A 222 22.86 14.23 -9.14
C THR A 222 23.98 14.10 -8.13
N THR A 223 23.77 13.29 -7.09
CA THR A 223 24.85 12.81 -6.21
C THR A 223 25.36 11.49 -6.77
N ASP A 224 26.68 11.28 -6.70
CA ASP A 224 27.29 10.04 -7.17
C ASP A 224 26.82 8.84 -6.34
N SER A 225 26.83 7.68 -6.99
CA SER A 225 26.79 6.39 -6.29
C SER A 225 28.17 6.14 -5.67
N ASP A 226 28.22 5.83 -4.38
CA ASP A 226 29.45 5.33 -3.73
C ASP A 226 29.76 3.92 -4.26
N VAL A 227 30.16 3.82 -5.52
CA VAL A 227 30.78 2.61 -6.07
C VAL A 227 32.25 2.72 -5.72
N VAL A 228 32.65 2.07 -4.62
CA VAL A 228 34.05 1.74 -4.39
C VAL A 228 34.50 0.91 -5.59
N SER A 229 35.37 1.48 -6.41
CA SER A 229 36.01 0.81 -7.54
C SER A 229 37.02 -0.22 -7.03
N ASP A 230 36.53 -1.33 -6.48
CA ASP A 230 37.36 -2.49 -6.16
C ASP A 230 37.61 -3.30 -7.45
N THR A 231 38.45 -2.79 -8.34
CA THR A 231 39.25 -3.62 -9.26
C THR A 231 40.40 -2.81 -9.86
N ASP A 232 41.35 -2.42 -9.02
CA ASP A 232 42.69 -2.01 -9.48
C ASP A 232 43.75 -2.53 -8.51
N SER A 233 43.83 -3.86 -8.33
CA SER A 233 44.88 -4.55 -7.54
C SER A 233 44.96 -6.05 -7.85
N LEU A 234 45.11 -6.41 -9.12
CA LEU A 234 45.71 -7.70 -9.51
C LEU A 234 46.76 -7.45 -10.60
N SER A 235 47.74 -6.63 -10.26
CA SER A 235 49.06 -6.70 -10.88
C SER A 235 50.11 -6.43 -9.80
N GLN A 236 51.10 -7.33 -9.72
CA GLN A 236 52.22 -7.38 -8.76
C GLN A 236 51.95 -8.12 -7.43
N GLN A 237 52.11 -9.44 -7.45
CA GLN A 237 53.28 -10.13 -6.86
C GLN A 237 53.29 -11.61 -7.27
#